data_AF-A0AAQ4P5W3-F1
#
_entry.id   AF-A0AAQ4P5W3-F1
#
_cell.length_a   1.000
_cell.length_b   1.000
_cell.length_c   1.000
_cell.angle_alpha   90.00
_cell.angle_beta   90.00
_cell.angle_gamma   90.00
#
_symmetry.space_group_name_H-M   'P 1'
#
loop_
_entity.id
_entity.type
_entity.pdbx_description
1 polymer ?
#
loop_
_entity_poly.entity_id
_entity_poly.type
_entity_poly.pdbx_seq_one_letter_code
_entity_poly.pdbx_strand_id
1 'polypeptide(L)'
;MRGRRLKSLFSLGIALFCLGILLTALVWYNGNKNNVETRQLSLQKKRAPPPSELCKGCRQVIDKVRERYNKTWIKQVDDYLKFRSQLSRKCHVGAKIVYDGEKTRTLQVTPEIFSTFPKEHPFPNKIWGTCSVVGNGGILSNSSCGKMIDSAEFVMRCNLPPLDNGYENDVGIKTDLVTANPSILIKKYGSLQQRRRPFVESLRSYGNSLLLLPAFSYGFNTPLSLRAVYSIEDFKSPTRPVFFNPEYLESLGLFWRSRGLKAARASTGLMMASLALEHCTDVHLYGFWPFGNHPQGLHALTNHYYDDVQPKNTVHAMPVEFEFLLQLHSQGVLRLHLEDCQPGEK
;
A
#
# COMPACT_ATOMS: atom_id res chain seq x y z
N MET A 1 46.20 49.76 -43.19
CA MET A 1 46.02 48.28 -43.19
C MET A 1 45.82 47.63 -41.79
N ARG A 2 45.31 48.34 -40.77
CA ARG A 2 45.12 47.79 -39.40
C ARG A 2 43.69 47.26 -39.10
N GLY A 3 42.65 47.75 -39.78
CA GLY A 3 41.25 47.38 -39.50
C GLY A 3 40.78 46.02 -40.06
N ARG A 4 41.46 45.47 -41.09
CA ARG A 4 41.06 44.19 -41.71
C ARG A 4 41.50 42.97 -40.89
N ARG A 5 42.66 43.04 -40.21
CA ARG A 5 43.17 41.95 -39.34
C ARG A 5 42.34 41.80 -38.06
N LEU A 6 41.84 42.90 -37.49
CA LEU A 6 41.05 42.87 -36.25
C LEU A 6 39.68 42.21 -36.46
N LYS A 7 39.00 42.48 -37.59
CA LYS A 7 37.73 41.81 -37.95
C LYS A 7 37.90 40.31 -38.20
N SER A 8 39.00 39.91 -38.83
CA SER A 8 39.32 38.49 -39.07
C SER A 8 39.54 37.73 -37.76
N LEU A 9 40.35 38.28 -36.85
CA LEU A 9 40.59 37.71 -35.53
C LEU A 9 39.32 37.64 -34.66
N PHE A 10 38.45 38.65 -34.76
CA PHE A 10 37.17 38.65 -34.05
C PHE A 10 36.21 37.58 -34.61
N SER A 11 36.15 37.41 -35.93
CA SER A 11 35.35 36.35 -36.56
C SER A 11 35.88 34.95 -36.24
N LEU A 12 37.21 34.80 -36.14
CA LEU A 12 37.86 33.55 -35.75
C LEU A 12 37.58 33.22 -34.28
N GLY A 13 37.58 34.23 -33.40
CA GLY A 13 37.21 34.07 -31.99
C GLY A 13 35.75 33.64 -31.81
N ILE A 14 34.82 34.23 -32.57
CA ILE A 14 33.40 33.82 -32.54
C ILE A 14 33.24 32.39 -33.08
N ALA A 15 33.93 32.03 -34.17
CA ALA A 15 33.87 30.69 -34.73
C ALA A 15 34.40 29.63 -33.74
N LEU A 16 35.52 29.91 -33.06
CA LEU A 16 36.08 29.03 -32.03
C LEU A 16 35.17 28.91 -30.80
N PHE A 17 34.51 30.00 -30.39
CA PHE A 17 33.54 29.98 -29.30
C PHE A 17 32.30 29.12 -29.66
N CYS A 18 31.75 29.29 -30.86
CA CYS A 18 30.66 28.46 -31.36
C CYS A 18 31.05 26.98 -31.48
N LEU A 19 32.29 26.69 -31.92
CA LEU A 19 32.79 25.31 -31.97
C LEU A 19 32.91 24.70 -30.57
N GLY A 20 33.35 25.49 -29.58
CA GLY A 20 33.40 25.07 -28.17
C GLY A 20 32.02 24.76 -27.59
N ILE A 21 31.01 25.57 -27.91
CA ILE A 21 29.61 25.31 -27.52
C ILE A 21 29.08 24.04 -28.20
N LEU A 22 29.36 23.85 -29.50
CA LEU A 22 28.94 22.64 -30.23
C LEU A 22 29.61 21.38 -29.68
N LEU A 23 30.91 21.43 -29.38
CA LEU A 23 31.65 20.31 -28.79
C LEU A 23 31.17 19.99 -27.38
N THR A 24 30.91 20.99 -26.55
CA THR A 24 30.34 20.76 -25.20
C THR A 24 28.92 20.22 -25.28
N ALA A 25 28.09 20.70 -26.21
CA ALA A 25 26.77 20.15 -26.47
C ALA A 25 26.82 18.71 -27.02
N LEU A 26 27.79 18.37 -27.87
CA LEU A 26 28.01 17.01 -28.39
C LEU A 26 28.53 16.05 -27.32
N VAL A 27 29.46 16.49 -26.47
CA VAL A 27 29.94 15.72 -25.32
C VAL A 27 28.83 15.54 -24.31
N TRP A 28 28.01 16.57 -24.07
CA TRP A 28 26.84 16.47 -23.22
C TRP A 28 25.78 15.56 -23.83
N TYR A 29 25.50 15.65 -25.14
CA TYR A 29 24.54 14.81 -25.85
C TYR A 29 24.97 13.34 -25.90
N ASN A 30 26.24 13.05 -26.19
CA ASN A 30 26.77 11.68 -26.17
C ASN A 30 26.93 11.13 -24.74
N GLY A 31 27.31 11.99 -23.78
CA GLY A 31 27.34 11.66 -22.36
C GLY A 31 25.95 11.41 -21.79
N ASN A 32 24.92 12.10 -22.28
CA ASN A 32 23.53 11.81 -21.97
C ASN A 32 23.01 10.59 -22.72
N LYS A 33 23.44 10.32 -23.96
CA LYS A 33 23.03 9.11 -24.69
C LYS A 33 23.50 7.84 -23.97
N ASN A 34 24.67 7.89 -23.33
CA ASN A 34 25.17 6.81 -22.48
C ASN A 34 24.56 6.79 -21.05
N ASN A 35 23.89 7.88 -20.62
CA ASN A 35 23.20 7.98 -19.32
C ASN A 35 21.66 7.95 -19.44
N VAL A 36 21.14 7.89 -20.66
CA VAL A 36 19.72 7.76 -21.03
C VAL A 36 19.50 6.37 -21.67
N GLU A 37 20.32 5.39 -21.29
CA GLU A 37 19.69 4.12 -20.93
C GLU A 37 18.87 4.40 -19.68
N THR A 38 17.59 4.65 -19.92
CA THR A 38 16.55 4.52 -18.90
C THR A 38 16.93 3.29 -18.08
N ARG A 39 17.32 3.48 -16.82
CA ARG A 39 17.13 2.47 -15.78
C ARG A 39 15.62 2.24 -15.70
N GLN A 40 15.04 1.60 -16.72
CA GLN A 40 14.13 0.52 -16.49
C GLN A 40 14.94 -0.45 -15.64
N LEU A 41 14.94 -0.22 -14.32
CA LEU A 41 14.85 -1.33 -13.42
C LEU A 41 13.65 -2.09 -13.94
N SER A 42 13.91 -3.06 -14.81
CA SER A 42 12.96 -4.09 -15.14
C SER A 42 12.65 -4.69 -13.78
N LEU A 43 11.53 -4.28 -13.20
CA LEU A 43 10.91 -4.98 -12.10
C LEU A 43 10.33 -6.26 -12.71
N GLN A 44 11.19 -7.07 -13.33
CA GLN A 44 10.87 -8.45 -13.60
C GLN A 44 10.56 -9.05 -12.24
N LYS A 45 9.40 -9.72 -12.16
CA LYS A 45 8.97 -10.50 -11.01
C LYS A 45 10.19 -11.21 -10.41
N LYS A 46 10.64 -10.75 -9.24
CA LYS A 46 11.76 -11.39 -8.53
C LYS A 46 11.35 -12.84 -8.28
N ARG A 47 12.11 -13.78 -8.85
CA ARG A 47 11.89 -15.20 -8.59
C ARG A 47 12.08 -15.45 -7.10
N ALA A 48 11.22 -16.28 -6.53
CA ALA A 48 11.37 -16.73 -5.15
C ALA A 48 12.79 -17.33 -4.96
N PRO A 49 13.42 -17.14 -3.78
CA PRO A 49 14.70 -17.77 -3.48
C PRO A 49 14.64 -19.30 -3.66
N PRO A 50 15.78 -19.98 -3.87
CA PRO A 50 15.84 -21.44 -3.80
C PRO A 50 15.22 -21.92 -2.47
N PRO A 51 14.64 -23.13 -2.40
CA PRO A 51 14.00 -23.62 -1.19
C PRO A 51 14.98 -23.53 -0.01
N SER A 52 14.81 -22.53 0.86
CA SER A 52 15.54 -22.48 2.11
C SER A 52 15.00 -23.57 3.01
N GLU A 53 15.85 -24.10 3.88
CA GLU A 53 15.45 -25.02 4.92
C GLU A 53 14.22 -24.49 5.67
N LEU A 54 13.30 -25.41 5.99
CA LEU A 54 12.11 -25.14 6.76
C LEU A 54 12.49 -24.41 8.06
N CYS A 55 11.85 -23.27 8.36
CA CYS A 55 12.20 -22.56 9.60
C CYS A 55 11.91 -23.43 10.84
N LYS A 56 12.77 -23.31 11.86
CA LYS A 56 12.72 -24.15 13.06
C LYS A 56 11.37 -24.01 13.77
N GLY A 57 10.62 -25.11 13.90
CA GLY A 57 9.30 -25.13 14.54
C GLY A 57 8.14 -24.66 13.65
N CYS A 58 8.40 -24.18 12.43
CA CYS A 58 7.35 -23.64 11.56
C CYS A 58 6.37 -24.70 11.07
N ARG A 59 6.81 -25.95 10.87
CA ARG A 59 5.92 -27.05 10.52
C ARG A 59 4.80 -27.24 11.55
N GLN A 60 5.15 -27.27 12.84
CA GLN A 60 4.16 -27.43 13.92
C GLN A 60 3.15 -26.28 13.96
N VAL A 61 3.59 -25.05 13.70
CA VAL A 61 2.71 -23.88 13.63
C VAL A 61 1.80 -23.96 12.40
N ILE A 62 2.37 -24.24 11.23
CA ILE A 62 1.63 -24.36 9.96
C ILE A 62 0.61 -25.48 10.05
N ASP A 63 0.95 -26.63 10.62
CA ASP A 63 0.03 -27.77 10.77
C ASP A 63 -1.18 -27.41 11.64
N LYS A 64 -0.98 -26.66 12.75
CA LYS A 64 -2.08 -26.14 13.57
C LYS A 64 -2.97 -25.15 12.81
N VAL A 65 -2.36 -24.28 12.00
CA VAL A 65 -3.12 -23.35 11.16
C VAL A 65 -3.97 -24.12 10.14
N ARG A 66 -3.38 -25.13 9.48
CA ARG A 66 -4.07 -25.98 8.50
C ARG A 66 -5.22 -26.76 9.13
N GLU A 67 -5.05 -27.30 10.32
CA GLU A 67 -6.13 -28.01 11.04
C GLU A 67 -7.38 -27.13 11.22
N ARG A 68 -7.18 -25.83 11.48
CA ARG A 68 -8.28 -24.87 11.62
C ARG A 68 -8.81 -24.38 10.28
N TYR A 69 -7.92 -24.12 9.32
CA TYR A 69 -8.25 -23.57 8.01
C TYR A 69 -8.95 -24.59 7.10
N ASN A 70 -8.56 -25.86 7.13
CA ASN A 70 -9.10 -26.90 6.24
C ASN A 70 -10.52 -27.36 6.60
N LYS A 71 -11.09 -26.86 7.71
CA LYS A 71 -12.49 -27.12 8.03
C LYS A 71 -13.37 -26.44 6.99
N THR A 72 -14.48 -27.08 6.60
CA THR A 72 -15.42 -26.51 5.63
C THR A 72 -15.86 -25.13 6.09
N TRP A 73 -15.49 -24.11 5.32
CA TRP A 73 -15.85 -22.73 5.63
C TRP A 73 -17.31 -22.49 5.24
N ILE A 74 -18.10 -22.01 6.19
CA ILE A 74 -19.50 -21.64 6.01
C ILE A 74 -19.68 -20.23 6.57
N LYS A 75 -20.26 -19.33 5.77
CA LYS A 75 -20.60 -17.98 6.21
C LYS A 75 -21.56 -18.06 7.40
N GLN A 76 -21.21 -17.41 8.51
CA GLN A 76 -22.09 -17.24 9.67
C GLN A 76 -22.58 -15.79 9.69
N VAL A 77 -23.78 -15.56 9.14
CA VAL A 77 -24.33 -14.22 8.97
C VAL A 77 -24.51 -13.52 10.32
N ASP A 78 -25.02 -14.23 11.33
CA ASP A 78 -25.25 -13.66 12.67
C ASP A 78 -23.95 -13.28 13.38
N ASP A 79 -22.92 -14.12 13.28
CA ASP A 79 -21.60 -13.83 13.85
C ASP A 79 -20.95 -12.64 13.13
N TYR A 80 -21.10 -12.55 11.81
CA TYR A 80 -20.66 -11.39 11.04
C TYR A 80 -21.39 -10.10 11.47
N LEU A 81 -22.73 -10.11 11.56
CA LEU A 81 -23.52 -8.94 11.96
C LEU A 81 -23.19 -8.50 13.38
N LYS A 82 -23.03 -9.47 14.30
CA LYS A 82 -22.58 -9.22 15.67
C LYS A 82 -21.20 -8.60 15.68
N PHE A 83 -20.23 -9.16 14.96
CA PHE A 83 -18.88 -8.61 14.91
C PHE A 83 -18.86 -7.18 14.34
N ARG A 84 -19.57 -6.95 13.23
CA ARG A 84 -19.73 -5.63 12.62
C ARG A 84 -20.31 -4.62 13.60
N SER A 85 -21.36 -4.97 14.33
CA SER A 85 -21.98 -4.07 15.32
C SER A 85 -21.02 -3.67 16.45
N GLN A 86 -20.11 -4.56 16.85
CA GLN A 86 -19.11 -4.29 17.88
C GLN A 86 -17.97 -3.41 17.37
N LEU A 87 -17.69 -3.48 16.08
CA LEU A 87 -16.63 -2.73 15.42
C LEU A 87 -17.08 -1.32 15.03
N SER A 88 -18.31 -1.19 14.51
CA SER A 88 -18.87 0.04 13.99
C SER A 88 -18.87 1.18 15.01
N ARG A 89 -18.22 2.28 14.64
CA ARG A 89 -18.16 3.50 15.46
C ARG A 89 -18.50 4.73 14.63
N LYS A 90 -19.29 5.63 15.22
CA LYS A 90 -19.47 6.98 14.68
C LYS A 90 -18.28 7.82 15.13
N CYS A 91 -17.55 8.36 14.16
CA CYS A 91 -16.41 9.25 14.42
C CYS A 91 -16.73 10.62 13.84
N HIS A 92 -16.26 11.67 14.50
CA HIS A 92 -16.47 13.03 14.05
C HIS A 92 -15.14 13.65 13.63
N VAL A 93 -15.21 14.69 12.79
CA VAL A 93 -14.06 15.55 12.50
C VAL A 93 -14.38 16.89 13.15
N GLY A 94 -13.73 17.16 14.29
CA GLY A 94 -13.86 18.43 15.00
C GLY A 94 -12.88 19.49 14.51
N ALA A 95 -13.03 20.72 15.00
CA ALA A 95 -12.10 21.82 14.76
C ALA A 95 -10.69 21.56 15.34
N LYS A 96 -10.58 20.63 16.29
CA LYS A 96 -9.34 20.21 16.93
C LYS A 96 -9.18 18.71 16.76
N ILE A 97 -8.04 18.30 16.21
CA ILE A 97 -7.67 16.88 16.01
C ILE A 97 -6.65 16.48 17.07
N VAL A 98 -6.88 15.35 17.74
CA VAL A 98 -5.90 14.67 18.60
C VAL A 98 -5.25 13.55 17.79
N TYR A 99 -3.93 13.43 17.84
CA TYR A 99 -3.23 12.41 17.06
C TYR A 99 -3.33 11.05 17.75
N ASP A 100 -3.69 10.00 17.00
CA ASP A 100 -3.97 8.68 17.59
C ASP A 100 -2.72 7.98 18.14
N GLY A 101 -1.56 8.23 17.52
CA GLY A 101 -0.25 7.70 17.93
C GLY A 101 0.55 8.63 18.85
N GLU A 102 0.15 9.89 19.00
CA GLU A 102 0.76 10.92 19.85
C GLU A 102 -0.33 11.65 20.64
N LYS A 103 -0.89 10.98 21.65
CA LYS A 103 -2.12 11.42 22.35
C LYS A 103 -2.06 12.82 22.98
N THR A 104 -0.87 13.32 23.28
CA THR A 104 -0.67 14.66 23.84
C THR A 104 -0.59 15.74 22.78
N ARG A 105 -0.38 15.37 21.51
CA ARG A 105 -0.28 16.29 20.39
C ARG A 105 -1.65 16.57 19.82
N THR A 106 -1.89 17.84 19.50
CA THR A 106 -3.14 18.29 18.88
C THR A 106 -2.87 19.21 17.71
N LEU A 107 -3.77 19.22 16.74
CA LEU A 107 -3.75 20.12 15.58
C LEU A 107 -5.06 20.91 15.54
N GLN A 108 -4.96 22.22 15.35
CA GLN A 108 -6.13 23.03 15.00
C GLN A 108 -6.35 22.95 13.49
N VAL A 109 -7.57 22.61 13.07
CA VAL A 109 -7.92 22.49 11.66
C VAL A 109 -8.08 23.89 11.08
N THR A 110 -7.08 24.33 10.31
CA THR A 110 -7.13 25.60 9.58
C THR A 110 -7.96 25.46 8.30
N PRO A 111 -8.41 26.57 7.67
CA PRO A 111 -9.09 26.52 6.38
C PRO A 111 -8.29 25.79 5.29
N GLU A 112 -6.97 25.92 5.29
CA GLU A 112 -6.07 25.24 4.34
C GLU A 112 -6.03 23.73 4.57
N ILE A 113 -6.04 23.27 5.83
CA ILE A 113 -6.11 21.83 6.11
C ILE A 113 -7.49 21.31 5.77
N PHE A 114 -8.54 22.03 6.16
CA PHE A 114 -9.92 21.67 5.86
C PHE A 114 -10.21 21.60 4.35
N SER A 115 -9.55 22.44 3.55
CA SER A 115 -9.69 22.40 2.09
C SER A 115 -9.24 21.06 1.50
N THR A 116 -8.28 20.37 2.13
CA THR A 116 -7.80 19.04 1.71
C THR A 116 -8.70 17.88 2.14
N PHE A 117 -9.69 18.11 3.01
CA PHE A 117 -10.61 17.05 3.44
C PHE A 117 -11.60 16.73 2.33
N PRO A 118 -12.02 15.44 2.22
CA PRO A 118 -13.06 15.06 1.28
C PRO A 118 -14.34 15.84 1.59
N LYS A 119 -14.94 16.42 0.54
CA LYS A 119 -16.16 17.25 0.67
C LYS A 119 -17.41 16.43 0.96
N GLU A 120 -17.38 15.16 0.59
CA GLU A 120 -18.43 14.20 0.83
C GLU A 120 -17.85 12.98 1.56
N HIS A 121 -18.70 12.26 2.29
CA HIS A 121 -18.28 11.02 2.94
C HIS A 121 -17.81 10.02 1.87
N PRO A 122 -16.56 9.50 1.92
CA PRO A 122 -16.06 8.60 0.88
C PRO A 122 -16.86 7.31 0.71
N PHE A 123 -17.63 6.94 1.75
CA PHE A 123 -18.46 5.73 1.81
C PHE A 123 -19.91 6.08 2.22
N PRO A 124 -20.70 6.80 1.42
CA PRO A 124 -21.98 7.35 1.90
C PRO A 124 -23.04 6.24 2.03
N ASN A 125 -23.23 5.73 3.26
CA ASN A 125 -24.22 4.70 3.65
C ASN A 125 -24.27 3.44 2.75
N LYS A 126 -23.24 3.23 1.93
CA LYS A 126 -23.14 2.08 1.04
C LYS A 126 -22.52 0.92 1.79
N ILE A 127 -23.21 -0.21 1.74
CA ILE A 127 -22.65 -1.51 2.09
C ILE A 127 -22.45 -2.26 0.77
N TRP A 128 -21.20 -2.58 0.45
CA TRP A 128 -20.87 -3.40 -0.71
C TRP A 128 -21.21 -4.86 -0.42
N GLY A 129 -21.48 -5.63 -1.47
CA GLY A 129 -21.60 -7.08 -1.35
C GLY A 129 -20.25 -7.69 -0.99
N THR A 130 -19.48 -8.03 -2.03
CA THR A 130 -18.18 -8.67 -1.86
C THR A 130 -17.04 -7.65 -1.84
N CYS A 131 -16.15 -7.76 -0.86
CA CYS A 131 -14.92 -7.01 -0.78
C CYS A 131 -13.70 -7.91 -0.72
N SER A 132 -12.70 -7.58 -1.52
CA SER A 132 -11.37 -8.20 -1.45
C SER A 132 -10.41 -7.25 -0.73
N VAL A 133 -9.84 -7.70 0.38
CA VAL A 133 -8.73 -7.00 1.03
C VAL A 133 -7.44 -7.76 0.70
N VAL A 134 -6.54 -7.07 0.03
CA VAL A 134 -5.28 -7.63 -0.47
C VAL A 134 -4.13 -7.10 0.38
N GLY A 135 -3.61 -7.99 1.24
CA GLY A 135 -2.34 -7.82 1.91
C GLY A 135 -1.17 -8.03 0.95
N ASN A 136 0.05 -7.86 1.45
CA ASN A 136 1.24 -7.89 0.59
C ASN A 136 2.03 -9.20 0.70
N GLY A 137 1.55 -10.19 1.46
CA GLY A 137 2.31 -11.40 1.79
C GLY A 137 2.79 -12.18 0.57
N GLY A 138 3.99 -12.74 0.66
CA GLY A 138 4.62 -13.52 -0.42
C GLY A 138 3.82 -14.73 -0.91
N ILE A 139 2.87 -15.22 -0.11
CA ILE A 139 1.93 -16.29 -0.47
C ILE A 139 1.13 -16.00 -1.75
N LEU A 140 0.98 -14.73 -2.14
CA LEU A 140 0.30 -14.38 -3.40
C LEU A 140 1.11 -14.76 -4.64
N SER A 141 2.42 -14.97 -4.52
CA SER A 141 3.29 -15.23 -5.66
C SER A 141 2.91 -16.54 -6.35
N ASN A 142 2.55 -16.47 -7.63
CA ASN A 142 2.05 -17.58 -8.46
C ASN A 142 0.69 -18.17 -8.03
N SER A 143 -0.04 -17.47 -7.15
CA SER A 143 -1.36 -17.93 -6.69
C SER A 143 -2.46 -17.87 -7.75
N SER A 144 -2.27 -17.15 -8.86
CA SER A 144 -3.29 -16.95 -9.90
C SER A 144 -4.61 -16.32 -9.39
N CYS A 145 -4.59 -15.66 -8.23
CA CYS A 145 -5.79 -15.11 -7.58
C CYS A 145 -6.31 -13.81 -8.18
N GLY A 146 -5.62 -13.21 -9.15
CA GLY A 146 -5.93 -11.86 -9.64
C GLY A 146 -7.36 -11.70 -10.16
N LYS A 147 -7.86 -12.68 -10.92
CA LYS A 147 -9.25 -12.65 -11.44
C LYS A 147 -10.30 -12.72 -10.32
N MET A 148 -10.04 -13.53 -9.28
CA MET A 148 -10.96 -13.68 -8.15
C MET A 148 -10.92 -12.44 -7.24
N ILE A 149 -9.76 -11.82 -7.09
CA ILE A 149 -9.63 -10.54 -6.38
C ILE A 149 -10.44 -9.45 -7.11
N ASP A 150 -10.27 -9.35 -8.43
CA ASP A 150 -10.89 -8.30 -9.24
C ASP A 150 -12.41 -8.49 -9.43
N SER A 151 -12.97 -9.68 -9.16
CA SER A 151 -14.41 -9.93 -9.24
C SER A 151 -15.20 -9.35 -8.06
N ALA A 152 -14.54 -8.98 -6.96
CA ALA A 152 -15.20 -8.33 -5.82
C ALA A 152 -15.76 -6.97 -6.22
N GLU A 153 -16.84 -6.53 -5.56
CA GLU A 153 -17.44 -5.22 -5.81
C GLU A 153 -16.48 -4.09 -5.41
N PHE A 154 -15.72 -4.27 -4.33
CA PHE A 154 -14.75 -3.29 -3.83
C PHE A 154 -13.41 -3.93 -3.45
N VAL A 155 -12.29 -3.38 -3.91
CA VAL A 155 -10.94 -3.91 -3.67
C VAL A 155 -10.09 -2.93 -2.85
N MET A 156 -9.63 -3.40 -1.69
CA MET A 156 -8.79 -2.66 -0.74
C MET A 156 -7.35 -3.20 -0.76
N ARG A 157 -6.36 -2.32 -0.96
CA ARG A 157 -4.93 -2.68 -1.04
C ARG A 157 -4.09 -1.94 -0.01
N CYS A 158 -2.96 -2.55 0.39
CA CYS A 158 -2.11 -2.02 1.45
C CYS A 158 -0.79 -1.43 0.92
N ASN A 159 -0.51 -0.16 1.25
CA ASN A 159 0.81 0.47 1.13
C ASN A 159 1.38 0.62 -0.29
N LEU A 160 0.54 0.92 -1.27
CA LEU A 160 0.92 1.13 -2.69
C LEU A 160 1.77 -0.03 -3.28
N PRO A 161 1.28 -1.28 -3.25
CA PRO A 161 2.04 -2.41 -3.73
C PRO A 161 1.97 -2.49 -5.28
N PRO A 162 3.04 -2.91 -5.98
CA PRO A 162 3.02 -2.98 -7.44
C PRO A 162 1.93 -3.95 -7.93
N LEU A 163 1.21 -3.55 -8.98
CA LEU A 163 0.15 -4.34 -9.61
C LEU A 163 0.52 -4.80 -11.02
N ASP A 164 1.50 -4.15 -11.64
CA ASP A 164 1.92 -4.35 -13.02
C ASP A 164 3.16 -5.26 -13.11
N ASN A 165 3.71 -5.45 -14.32
CA ASN A 165 4.99 -6.14 -14.54
C ASN A 165 4.98 -7.64 -14.15
N GLY A 166 3.84 -8.31 -14.31
CA GLY A 166 3.70 -9.76 -14.10
C GLY A 166 3.09 -10.15 -12.76
N TYR A 167 2.61 -9.19 -11.97
CA TYR A 167 1.85 -9.43 -10.74
C TYR A 167 0.33 -9.54 -10.99
N GLU A 168 -0.17 -9.04 -12.12
CA GLU A 168 -1.60 -8.91 -12.45
C GLU A 168 -2.35 -10.24 -12.30
N ASN A 169 -1.73 -11.34 -12.73
CA ASN A 169 -2.34 -12.67 -12.65
C ASN A 169 -2.55 -13.15 -11.21
N ASP A 170 -1.69 -12.72 -10.29
CA ASP A 170 -1.67 -13.16 -8.91
C ASP A 170 -2.50 -12.24 -8.01
N VAL A 171 -2.42 -10.93 -8.23
CA VAL A 171 -2.97 -9.92 -7.31
C VAL A 171 -4.08 -9.06 -7.93
N GLY A 172 -4.31 -9.16 -9.24
CA GLY A 172 -5.30 -8.36 -9.95
C GLY A 172 -4.90 -6.89 -10.10
N ILE A 173 -5.69 -6.14 -10.84
CA ILE A 173 -5.46 -4.70 -11.10
C ILE A 173 -6.55 -3.80 -10.52
N LYS A 174 -7.73 -4.34 -10.22
CA LYS A 174 -8.82 -3.55 -9.65
C LYS A 174 -8.42 -3.00 -8.29
N THR A 175 -8.64 -1.72 -8.09
CA THR A 175 -8.43 -1.04 -6.81
C THR A 175 -9.50 0.01 -6.66
N ASP A 176 -10.12 0.07 -5.48
CA ASP A 176 -11.05 1.13 -5.11
C ASP A 176 -10.48 1.97 -3.96
N LEU A 177 -9.67 1.35 -3.10
CA LEU A 177 -8.94 2.01 -2.02
C LEU A 177 -7.55 1.40 -1.85
N VAL A 178 -6.54 2.25 -1.77
CA VAL A 178 -5.17 1.85 -1.42
C VAL A 178 -4.61 2.75 -0.33
N THR A 179 -3.89 2.17 0.63
CA THR A 179 -3.23 2.96 1.67
C THR A 179 -1.81 3.36 1.28
N ALA A 180 -1.28 4.42 1.89
CA ALA A 180 0.14 4.75 1.81
C ALA A 180 0.70 5.12 3.20
N ASN A 181 1.44 4.20 3.80
CA ASN A 181 2.15 4.48 5.04
C ASN A 181 3.24 5.57 4.81
N PRO A 182 3.45 6.49 5.77
CA PRO A 182 4.54 7.45 5.76
C PRO A 182 5.89 6.88 5.31
N SER A 183 6.25 5.66 5.72
CA SER A 183 7.52 5.04 5.33
C SER A 183 7.66 4.84 3.82
N ILE A 184 6.56 4.62 3.09
CA ILE A 184 6.57 4.51 1.64
C ILE A 184 6.93 5.86 1.02
N LEU A 185 6.27 6.93 1.46
CA LEU A 185 6.53 8.29 0.99
C LEU A 185 7.96 8.74 1.31
N ILE A 186 8.45 8.41 2.50
CA ILE A 186 9.81 8.75 2.95
C ILE A 186 10.86 7.99 2.13
N LYS A 187 10.80 6.65 2.12
CA LYS A 187 11.87 5.81 1.58
C LYS A 187 11.86 5.74 0.06
N LYS A 188 10.67 5.58 -0.55
CA LYS A 188 10.55 5.36 -2.01
C LYS A 188 10.52 6.68 -2.77
N TYR A 189 9.99 7.75 -2.17
CA TYR A 189 9.74 9.02 -2.85
C TYR A 189 10.42 10.23 -2.19
N GLY A 190 11.42 10.00 -1.34
CA GLY A 190 12.24 11.06 -0.75
C GLY A 190 11.43 12.10 0.03
N SER A 191 10.41 11.63 0.76
CA SER A 191 9.47 12.46 1.51
C SER A 191 8.69 13.49 0.67
N LEU A 192 8.71 13.37 -0.66
CA LEU A 192 8.12 14.34 -1.60
C LEU A 192 8.70 15.76 -1.46
N GLN A 193 9.93 15.89 -0.99
CA GLN A 193 10.61 17.19 -0.85
C GLN A 193 11.22 17.68 -2.17
N GLN A 194 11.51 16.78 -3.10
CA GLN A 194 12.15 17.09 -4.38
C GLN A 194 11.28 16.60 -5.56
N ARG A 195 11.73 15.60 -6.31
CA ARG A 195 11.00 15.05 -7.46
C ARG A 195 9.71 14.36 -6.99
N ARG A 196 8.56 14.95 -7.32
CA ARG A 196 7.22 14.42 -6.98
C ARG A 196 6.62 13.56 -8.09
N ARG A 197 7.08 13.72 -9.33
CA ARG A 197 6.58 13.00 -10.50
C ARG A 197 6.58 11.47 -10.33
N PRO A 198 7.65 10.80 -9.82
CA PRO A 198 7.64 9.35 -9.66
C PRO A 198 6.55 8.82 -8.72
N PHE A 199 6.18 9.61 -7.70
CA PHE A 199 5.06 9.27 -6.82
C PHE A 199 3.75 9.30 -7.59
N VAL A 200 3.46 10.39 -8.29
CA VAL A 200 2.21 10.53 -9.04
C VAL A 200 2.12 9.52 -10.20
N GLU A 201 3.22 9.26 -10.90
CA GLU A 201 3.26 8.24 -11.96
C GLU A 201 2.95 6.85 -11.41
N SER A 202 3.45 6.53 -10.21
CA SER A 202 3.12 5.25 -9.56
C SER A 202 1.65 5.14 -9.12
N LEU A 203 0.91 6.25 -9.05
CA LEU A 203 -0.52 6.21 -8.73
C LEU A 203 -1.39 5.82 -9.93
N ARG A 204 -0.85 5.89 -11.16
CA ARG A 204 -1.59 5.59 -12.39
C ARG A 204 -2.17 4.18 -12.41
N SER A 205 -1.46 3.21 -11.83
CA SER A 205 -1.93 1.82 -11.73
C SER A 205 -3.18 1.65 -10.86
N TYR A 206 -3.52 2.64 -10.02
CA TYR A 206 -4.72 2.63 -9.20
C TYR A 206 -5.84 3.55 -9.74
N GLY A 207 -5.61 4.23 -10.87
CA GLY A 207 -6.62 5.11 -11.48
C GLY A 207 -7.20 6.15 -10.51
N ASN A 208 -8.54 6.21 -10.43
CA ASN A 208 -9.30 7.14 -9.59
C ASN A 208 -9.62 6.60 -8.17
N SER A 209 -8.85 5.61 -7.71
CA SER A 209 -8.96 5.03 -6.37
C SER A 209 -8.84 6.07 -5.26
N LEU A 210 -9.39 5.72 -4.08
CA LEU A 210 -9.11 6.42 -2.84
C LEU A 210 -7.66 6.12 -2.40
N LEU A 211 -6.89 7.17 -2.08
CA LEU A 211 -5.58 7.06 -1.44
C LEU A 211 -5.71 7.40 0.04
N LEU A 212 -5.71 6.38 0.90
CA LEU A 212 -5.90 6.53 2.33
C LEU A 212 -4.58 6.78 3.07
N LEU A 213 -4.45 7.96 3.67
CA LEU A 213 -3.24 8.47 4.32
C LEU A 213 -3.45 8.61 5.85
N PRO A 214 -2.52 8.13 6.69
CA PRO A 214 -2.59 8.31 8.15
C PRO A 214 -2.02 9.68 8.59
N ALA A 215 -2.57 10.77 8.03
CA ALA A 215 -2.06 12.13 8.23
C ALA A 215 -2.04 12.58 9.69
N PHE A 216 -2.93 12.04 10.52
CA PHE A 216 -3.14 12.45 11.91
C PHE A 216 -2.73 11.37 12.92
N SER A 217 -1.85 10.44 12.53
CA SER A 217 -1.36 9.43 13.48
C SER A 217 -0.14 9.89 14.28
N TYR A 218 0.78 10.61 13.65
CA TYR A 218 1.97 11.20 14.28
C TYR A 218 2.18 12.61 13.71
N GLY A 219 2.74 13.53 14.49
CA GLY A 219 2.89 14.93 14.08
C GLY A 219 3.63 15.14 12.76
N PHE A 220 4.62 14.27 12.47
CA PHE A 220 5.37 14.31 11.22
C PHE A 220 4.59 13.81 9.99
N ASN A 221 3.49 13.07 10.19
CA ASN A 221 2.68 12.52 9.10
C ASN A 221 1.87 13.60 8.38
N THR A 222 1.41 14.63 9.09
CA THR A 222 0.56 15.68 8.51
C THR A 222 1.25 16.41 7.35
N PRO A 223 2.43 17.05 7.54
CA PRO A 223 3.08 17.74 6.42
C PRO A 223 3.50 16.79 5.29
N LEU A 224 3.82 15.52 5.60
CA LEU A 224 4.14 14.52 4.59
C LEU A 224 2.91 14.14 3.75
N SER A 225 1.76 13.94 4.39
CA SER A 225 0.51 13.59 3.74
C SER A 225 -0.03 14.76 2.91
N LEU A 226 0.08 16.00 3.42
CA LEU A 226 -0.27 17.21 2.67
C LEU A 226 0.58 17.36 1.41
N ARG A 227 1.90 17.08 1.46
CA ARG A 227 2.73 17.06 0.25
C ARG A 227 2.28 16.01 -0.77
N ALA A 228 1.74 14.87 -0.32
CA ALA A 228 1.16 13.87 -1.22
C ALA A 228 -0.12 14.41 -1.89
N VAL A 229 -1.01 15.05 -1.12
CA VAL A 229 -2.22 15.71 -1.65
C VAL A 229 -1.87 16.77 -2.69
N TYR A 230 -0.98 17.71 -2.36
CA TYR A 230 -0.57 18.77 -3.29
C TYR A 230 0.11 18.20 -4.53
N SER A 231 0.88 17.10 -4.41
CA SER A 231 1.45 16.44 -5.57
C SER A 231 0.37 15.84 -6.49
N ILE A 232 -0.70 15.28 -5.94
CA ILE A 232 -1.82 14.76 -6.72
C ILE A 232 -2.53 15.90 -7.45
N GLU A 233 -2.76 17.02 -6.78
CA GLU A 233 -3.38 18.23 -7.33
C GLU A 233 -2.54 18.87 -8.43
N ASP A 234 -1.26 19.18 -8.15
CA ASP A 234 -0.32 19.84 -9.07
C ASP A 234 -0.18 19.08 -10.40
N PHE A 235 -0.21 17.74 -10.33
CA PHE A 235 -0.06 16.86 -11.49
C PHE A 235 -1.41 16.40 -12.07
N LYS A 236 -2.54 16.87 -11.53
CA LYS A 236 -3.90 16.54 -11.98
C LYS A 236 -4.15 15.03 -12.05
N SER A 237 -3.66 14.29 -11.05
CA SER A 237 -3.92 12.85 -10.96
C SER A 237 -5.38 12.59 -10.60
N PRO A 238 -6.04 11.57 -11.19
CA PRO A 238 -7.42 11.23 -10.84
C PRO A 238 -7.56 10.59 -9.46
N THR A 239 -6.46 10.21 -8.81
CA THR A 239 -6.45 9.62 -7.47
C THR A 239 -7.08 10.57 -6.43
N ARG A 240 -7.88 10.04 -5.53
CA ARG A 240 -8.62 10.83 -4.54
C ARG A 240 -8.05 10.65 -3.13
N PRO A 241 -7.24 11.60 -2.62
CA PRO A 241 -6.66 11.47 -1.30
C PRO A 241 -7.72 11.61 -0.21
N VAL A 242 -7.64 10.74 0.79
CA VAL A 242 -8.46 10.75 2.00
C VAL A 242 -7.61 10.42 3.22
N PHE A 243 -8.08 10.78 4.41
CA PHE A 243 -7.33 10.60 5.64
C PHE A 243 -8.01 9.61 6.57
N PHE A 244 -7.22 8.81 7.28
CA PHE A 244 -7.74 8.08 8.43
C PHE A 244 -8.24 9.08 9.48
N ASN A 245 -9.44 8.84 9.99
CA ASN A 245 -9.92 9.54 11.18
C ASN A 245 -9.13 9.01 12.40
N PRO A 246 -8.45 9.87 13.19
CA PRO A 246 -7.66 9.40 14.33
C PRO A 246 -8.52 8.86 15.48
N GLU A 247 -9.74 9.37 15.70
CA GLU A 247 -10.68 8.79 16.67
C GLU A 247 -11.06 7.36 16.28
N TYR A 248 -11.26 7.12 14.98
CA TYR A 248 -11.52 5.79 14.45
C TYR A 248 -10.33 4.85 14.73
N LEU A 249 -9.10 5.28 14.42
CA LEU A 249 -7.91 4.46 14.66
C LEU A 249 -7.65 4.21 16.15
N GLU A 250 -7.91 5.18 17.01
CA GLU A 250 -7.83 4.99 18.47
C GLU A 250 -8.86 3.97 18.95
N SER A 251 -10.11 4.12 18.51
CA SER A 251 -11.20 3.21 18.82
C SER A 251 -10.89 1.78 18.37
N LEU A 252 -10.41 1.63 17.14
CA LEU A 252 -10.02 0.35 16.57
C LEU A 252 -8.86 -0.28 17.37
N GLY A 253 -7.89 0.53 17.76
CA GLY A 253 -6.79 0.09 18.63
C GLY A 253 -7.28 -0.36 20.01
N LEU A 254 -8.30 0.28 20.59
CA LEU A 254 -8.93 -0.17 21.85
C LEU A 254 -9.70 -1.48 21.65
N PHE A 255 -10.44 -1.62 20.55
CA PHE A 255 -11.18 -2.82 20.21
C PHE A 255 -10.27 -4.06 20.15
N TRP A 256 -9.17 -3.98 19.39
CA TRP A 256 -8.23 -5.10 19.28
C TRP A 256 -7.43 -5.35 20.56
N ARG A 257 -7.08 -4.30 21.32
CA ARG A 257 -6.45 -4.46 22.65
C ARG A 257 -7.35 -5.21 23.63
N SER A 258 -8.66 -4.94 23.61
CA SER A 258 -9.64 -5.68 24.43
C SER A 258 -9.71 -7.17 24.10
N ARG A 259 -9.21 -7.56 22.92
CA ARG A 259 -9.14 -8.94 22.41
C ARG A 259 -7.75 -9.57 22.56
N GLY A 260 -6.84 -8.89 23.25
CA GLY A 260 -5.51 -9.41 23.54
C GLY A 260 -4.41 -8.98 22.59
N LEU A 261 -4.66 -8.06 21.65
CA LEU A 261 -3.57 -7.46 20.85
C LEU A 261 -2.69 -6.60 21.77
N LYS A 262 -1.47 -7.09 22.07
CA LYS A 262 -0.49 -6.37 22.92
C LYS A 262 0.45 -5.45 22.13
N ALA A 263 0.45 -5.55 20.80
CA ALA A 263 1.28 -4.70 19.95
C ALA A 263 0.92 -3.22 20.14
N ALA A 264 1.91 -2.34 19.94
CA ALA A 264 1.71 -0.89 20.08
C ALA A 264 0.65 -0.36 19.11
N ARG A 265 0.55 -0.95 17.90
CA ARG A 265 -0.38 -0.54 16.86
C ARG A 265 -0.76 -1.74 15.99
N ALA A 266 -2.04 -1.82 15.58
CA ALA A 266 -2.48 -2.75 14.55
C ALA A 266 -1.74 -2.51 13.22
N SER A 267 -1.49 -3.56 12.46
CA SER A 267 -0.97 -3.42 11.10
C SER A 267 -1.99 -2.76 10.16
N THR A 268 -1.50 -2.18 9.05
CA THR A 268 -2.37 -1.71 7.96
C THR A 268 -3.33 -2.81 7.51
N GLY A 269 -2.89 -4.06 7.43
CA GLY A 269 -3.73 -5.18 7.00
C GLY A 269 -4.92 -5.40 7.94
N LEU A 270 -4.69 -5.41 9.25
CA LEU A 270 -5.76 -5.56 10.24
C LEU A 270 -6.70 -4.35 10.25
N MET A 271 -6.16 -3.13 10.04
CA MET A 271 -6.97 -1.92 9.88
C MET A 271 -7.90 -2.00 8.68
N MET A 272 -7.39 -2.46 7.53
CA MET A 272 -8.17 -2.59 6.29
C MET A 272 -9.18 -3.73 6.35
N ALA A 273 -8.83 -4.87 6.96
CA ALA A 273 -9.77 -5.96 7.21
C ALA A 273 -10.93 -5.52 8.12
N SER A 274 -10.64 -4.71 9.13
CA SER A 274 -11.66 -4.12 10.02
C SER A 274 -12.58 -3.18 9.23
N LEU A 275 -12.01 -2.25 8.46
CA LEU A 275 -12.80 -1.32 7.64
C LEU A 275 -13.71 -2.07 6.64
N ALA A 276 -13.23 -3.16 6.02
CA ALA A 276 -14.03 -3.99 5.15
C ALA A 276 -15.20 -4.65 5.89
N LEU A 277 -15.00 -5.14 7.11
CA LEU A 277 -16.07 -5.74 7.92
C LEU A 277 -17.16 -4.75 8.32
N GLU A 278 -16.86 -3.45 8.38
CA GLU A 278 -17.85 -2.40 8.66
C GLU A 278 -18.70 -2.04 7.44
N HIS A 279 -18.15 -2.22 6.23
CA HIS A 279 -18.74 -1.69 5.01
C HIS A 279 -19.06 -2.74 3.92
N CYS A 280 -18.80 -4.02 4.16
CA CYS A 280 -19.03 -5.08 3.17
C CYS A 280 -19.74 -6.27 3.78
N THR A 281 -20.69 -6.90 3.08
CA THR A 281 -21.38 -8.10 3.57
C THR A 281 -20.46 -9.32 3.57
N ASP A 282 -19.61 -9.45 2.55
CA ASP A 282 -18.72 -10.59 2.34
C ASP A 282 -17.27 -10.14 2.15
N VAL A 283 -16.43 -10.46 3.13
CA VAL A 283 -15.05 -10.02 3.20
C VAL A 283 -14.12 -11.19 2.93
N HIS A 284 -13.32 -11.05 1.87
CA HIS A 284 -12.29 -12.01 1.47
C HIS A 284 -10.91 -11.40 1.66
N LEU A 285 -10.01 -12.14 2.31
CA LEU A 285 -8.66 -11.71 2.62
C LEU A 285 -7.65 -12.52 1.81
N TYR A 286 -6.80 -11.82 1.07
CA TYR A 286 -5.75 -12.40 0.22
C TYR A 286 -4.37 -11.87 0.67
N GLY A 287 -3.34 -12.71 0.68
CA GLY A 287 -1.98 -12.28 1.05
C GLY A 287 -1.76 -12.00 2.53
N PHE A 288 -2.64 -12.51 3.40
CA PHE A 288 -2.51 -12.45 4.86
C PHE A 288 -1.81 -13.70 5.37
N TRP A 289 -0.49 -13.76 5.24
CA TRP A 289 0.34 -14.88 5.68
C TRP A 289 1.67 -14.36 6.25
N PRO A 290 1.88 -14.41 7.57
CA PRO A 290 3.06 -13.82 8.22
C PRO A 290 4.23 -14.80 8.38
N PHE A 291 4.22 -15.95 7.70
CA PHE A 291 5.22 -16.99 7.85
C PHE A 291 6.06 -17.17 6.58
N GLY A 292 7.32 -17.55 6.74
CA GLY A 292 8.28 -17.67 5.64
C GLY A 292 8.17 -18.93 4.80
N ASN A 293 7.20 -19.82 5.06
CA ASN A 293 7.00 -21.05 4.29
C ASN A 293 5.53 -21.15 3.87
N HIS A 294 5.29 -21.65 2.66
CA HIS A 294 3.94 -21.85 2.12
C HIS A 294 3.16 -22.89 2.93
N PRO A 295 1.86 -22.71 3.24
CA PRO A 295 1.13 -23.61 4.13
C PRO A 295 1.04 -25.05 3.60
N GLN A 296 0.83 -25.25 2.29
CA GLN A 296 0.70 -26.58 1.69
C GLN A 296 2.05 -27.17 1.24
N GLY A 297 2.79 -26.46 0.39
CA GLY A 297 4.04 -26.96 -0.19
C GLY A 297 5.28 -26.80 0.69
N LEU A 298 5.20 -26.05 1.80
CA LEU A 298 6.31 -25.74 2.72
C LEU A 298 7.55 -25.10 2.07
N HIS A 299 7.49 -24.73 0.79
CA HIS A 299 8.56 -24.00 0.11
C HIS A 299 8.70 -22.59 0.69
N ALA A 300 9.90 -22.04 0.60
CA ALA A 300 10.21 -20.71 1.12
C ALA A 300 9.41 -19.61 0.39
N LEU A 301 8.93 -18.64 1.15
CA LEU A 301 8.25 -17.44 0.68
C LEU A 301 9.07 -16.22 1.08
N THR A 302 9.07 -15.21 0.22
CA THR A 302 9.49 -13.86 0.59
C THR A 302 8.45 -13.23 1.51
N ASN A 303 8.84 -12.20 2.26
CA ASN A 303 7.87 -11.49 3.10
C ASN A 303 6.77 -10.81 2.26
N HIS A 304 7.13 -10.15 1.14
CA HIS A 304 6.16 -9.60 0.20
C HIS A 304 6.17 -10.33 -1.14
N TYR A 305 5.08 -10.26 -1.90
CA TYR A 305 5.04 -10.86 -3.25
C TYR A 305 5.95 -10.15 -4.28
N TYR A 306 6.45 -8.96 -3.94
CA TYR A 306 7.25 -8.10 -4.82
C TYR A 306 8.68 -7.82 -4.29
N ASP A 307 8.94 -8.07 -3.02
CA ASP A 307 10.26 -7.96 -2.39
C ASP A 307 10.35 -8.82 -1.12
N ASP A 308 11.51 -8.80 -0.46
CA ASP A 308 11.73 -9.53 0.80
C ASP A 308 11.99 -8.59 2.00
N VAL A 309 11.39 -7.40 1.98
CA VAL A 309 11.54 -6.43 3.08
C VAL A 309 10.78 -6.93 4.30
N GLN A 310 11.50 -7.31 5.35
CA GLN A 310 10.94 -7.85 6.58
C GLN A 310 10.18 -6.80 7.42
N PRO A 311 9.11 -7.20 8.14
CA PRO A 311 8.38 -6.30 9.03
C PRO A 311 9.22 -5.91 10.24
N LYS A 312 8.91 -4.74 10.82
CA LYS A 312 9.49 -4.33 12.10
C LYS A 312 8.70 -4.97 13.25
N ASN A 313 9.21 -6.09 13.77
CA ASN A 313 8.58 -6.86 14.86
C ASN A 313 8.40 -6.08 16.18
N THR A 314 9.03 -4.91 16.32
CA THR A 314 8.84 -4.03 17.48
C THR A 314 7.54 -3.22 17.43
N VAL A 315 6.90 -3.11 16.26
CA VAL A 315 5.71 -2.28 16.04
C VAL A 315 4.44 -3.11 15.92
N HIS A 316 4.52 -4.23 15.19
CA HIS A 316 3.38 -5.11 14.89
C HIS A 316 3.66 -6.55 15.33
N ALA A 317 2.62 -7.25 15.75
CA ALA A 317 2.67 -8.67 16.07
C ALA A 317 1.96 -9.48 14.98
N MET A 318 2.57 -9.55 13.78
CA MET A 318 1.93 -10.12 12.58
C MET A 318 1.36 -11.54 12.80
N PRO A 319 2.04 -12.49 13.49
CA PRO A 319 1.45 -13.80 13.79
C PRO A 319 0.22 -13.72 14.71
N VAL A 320 0.21 -12.81 15.68
CA VAL A 320 -0.93 -12.62 16.59
C VAL A 320 -2.13 -12.03 15.84
N GLU A 321 -1.88 -11.05 14.97
CA GLU A 321 -2.93 -10.48 14.12
C GLU A 321 -3.51 -11.54 13.17
N PHE A 322 -2.66 -12.39 12.59
CA PHE A 322 -3.10 -13.50 11.77
C PHE A 322 -3.97 -14.50 12.55
N GLU A 323 -3.64 -14.82 13.80
CA GLU A 323 -4.47 -15.69 14.64
C GLU A 323 -5.90 -15.13 14.85
N PHE A 324 -6.04 -13.81 15.01
CA PHE A 324 -7.37 -13.19 15.06
C PHE A 324 -8.12 -13.36 13.73
N LEU A 325 -7.45 -13.15 12.59
CA LEU A 325 -8.06 -13.34 11.28
C LEU A 325 -8.44 -14.81 11.03
N LEU A 326 -7.60 -15.75 11.47
CA LEU A 326 -7.87 -17.18 11.39
C LEU A 326 -9.06 -17.59 12.26
N GLN A 327 -9.20 -16.97 13.44
CA GLN A 327 -10.37 -17.15 14.29
C GLN A 327 -11.64 -16.64 13.60
N LEU A 328 -11.62 -15.44 13.02
CA LEU A 328 -12.76 -14.90 12.28
C LEU A 328 -13.10 -15.73 11.04
N HIS A 329 -12.10 -16.31 10.37
CA HIS A 329 -12.31 -17.30 9.32
C HIS A 329 -13.03 -18.54 9.86
N SER A 330 -12.54 -19.11 10.97
CA SER A 330 -13.13 -20.31 11.58
C SER A 330 -14.57 -20.08 12.06
N GLN A 331 -14.91 -18.84 12.39
CA GLN A 331 -16.25 -18.40 12.80
C GLN A 331 -17.14 -18.00 11.62
N GLY A 332 -16.67 -18.09 10.37
CA GLY A 332 -17.47 -17.70 9.21
C GLY A 332 -17.75 -16.19 9.09
N VAL A 333 -17.01 -15.34 9.81
CA VAL A 333 -17.17 -13.87 9.79
C VAL A 333 -16.57 -13.27 8.52
N LEU A 334 -15.38 -13.74 8.15
CA LEU A 334 -14.64 -13.40 6.93
C LEU A 334 -14.05 -14.68 6.32
N ARG A 335 -13.52 -14.60 5.09
CA ARG A 335 -12.82 -15.72 4.45
C ARG A 335 -11.37 -15.35 4.15
N LEU A 336 -10.43 -15.97 4.88
CA LEU A 336 -9.03 -16.06 4.45
C LEU A 336 -8.88 -16.99 3.25
N HIS A 337 -8.00 -16.63 2.32
CA HIS A 337 -7.55 -17.48 1.22
C HIS A 337 -6.05 -17.73 1.37
N LEU A 338 -5.67 -18.99 1.62
CA LEU A 338 -4.29 -19.45 1.84
C LEU A 338 -3.85 -20.48 0.77
N GLU A 339 -4.58 -20.54 -0.34
CA GLU A 339 -4.37 -21.49 -1.43
C GLU A 339 -4.29 -20.74 -2.76
N ASP A 340 -3.74 -21.41 -3.76
CA ASP A 340 -3.80 -20.95 -5.14
C ASP A 340 -5.25 -20.92 -5.61
N CYS A 341 -5.62 -19.86 -6.34
CA CYS A 341 -6.94 -19.73 -6.91
C CYS A 341 -7.04 -20.54 -8.21
N GLN A 342 -8.06 -21.37 -8.31
CA GLN A 342 -8.34 -22.12 -9.54
C GLN A 342 -8.75 -21.16 -10.66
N PRO A 343 -8.22 -21.33 -11.88
CA PRO A 343 -8.68 -20.57 -13.03
C PRO A 343 -10.08 -21.05 -13.46
N GLY A 344 -11.11 -20.49 -12.82
CA GLY A 344 -12.50 -20.54 -13.30
C GLY A 344 -13.42 -21.47 -12.52
N GLU A 345 -14.05 -20.93 -11.48
CA GLU A 345 -15.46 -21.24 -11.22
C GLU A 345 -16.19 -19.89 -11.18
N LYS A 346 -17.23 -19.81 -12.02
CA LYS A 346 -18.03 -18.61 -12.28
C LYS A 346 -18.96 -18.29 -11.11
#